data_AF-A0AAW9EFY1-F1
#
_entry.id   AF-A0AAW9EFY1-F1
#
_cell.length_a   1.000
_cell.length_b   1.000
_cell.length_c   1.000
_cell.angle_alpha   90.00
_cell.angle_beta   90.00
_cell.angle_gamma   90.00
#
_symmetry.space_group_name_H-M   'P 1'
#
loop_
_entity.id
_entity.type
_entity.pdbx_description
1 polymer ?
#
loop_
_entity_poly.entity_id
_entity_poly.type
_entity_poly.pdbx_seq_one_letter_code
_entity_poly.pdbx_strand_id
1 'polypeptide(L)'
;INQLVTEPTLQTTRDPDIFAIGDCASCARPEGGFVPPRAQAAHQMASLVLHNILAQMKGKPMKAYVYKDHGSLVSLSNFST
;
A
#
# COMPACT_ATOMS: atom_id res chain seq x y z
N ILE A 1 6.74 -12.42 -11.33
CA ILE A 1 6.42 -11.35 -10.35
C ILE A 1 6.28 -10.06 -11.13
N ASN A 2 5.09 -9.46 -11.14
CA ASN A 2 4.78 -8.26 -11.93
C ASN A 2 4.45 -7.08 -11.00
N GLN A 3 5.26 -6.91 -9.95
CA GLN A 3 5.10 -5.87 -8.93
C GLN A 3 6.38 -5.06 -8.80
N LEU A 4 6.25 -3.77 -8.54
CA LEU A 4 7.37 -2.87 -8.26
C LEU A 4 7.71 -2.91 -6.77
N VAL A 5 8.97 -3.15 -6.43
CA VAL A 5 9.45 -3.02 -5.05
C VAL A 5 9.40 -1.54 -4.67
N THR A 6 8.81 -1.25 -3.52
CA THR A 6 8.65 0.12 -3.02
C THR A 6 9.46 0.37 -1.76
N GLU A 7 9.89 1.62 -1.60
CA GLU A 7 10.38 2.14 -0.34
C GLU A 7 9.26 2.17 0.73
N PRO A 8 9.58 2.31 2.03
CA PRO A 8 8.58 2.42 3.10
C PRO A 8 7.58 3.58 2.89
N THR A 9 7.96 4.61 2.14
CA THR A 9 7.12 5.78 1.78
C THR A 9 6.23 5.54 0.56
N LEU A 10 6.26 4.33 -0.02
CA LEU A 10 5.54 3.88 -1.23
C LEU A 10 6.05 4.48 -2.55
N GLN A 11 7.20 5.14 -2.53
CA GLN A 11 7.94 5.50 -3.74
C GLN A 11 8.53 4.23 -4.37
N THR A 12 8.73 4.25 -5.68
CA THR A 12 9.49 3.19 -6.34
C THR A 12 10.96 3.28 -5.96
N THR A 13 11.68 2.16 -6.02
CA THR A 13 13.13 2.11 -5.78
C THR A 13 13.98 2.74 -6.90
N ARG A 14 13.36 3.13 -8.03
CA ARG A 14 14.05 3.63 -9.22
C ARG A 14 13.88 5.12 -9.44
N ASP A 15 12.77 5.68 -8.99
CA ASP A 15 12.43 7.08 -9.14
C ASP A 15 11.68 7.58 -7.89
N PRO A 16 12.24 8.57 -7.17
CA PRO A 16 11.61 9.11 -5.97
C PRO A 16 10.34 9.92 -6.27
N ASP A 17 10.07 10.34 -7.50
CA ASP A 17 8.86 11.09 -7.84
C ASP A 17 7.71 10.16 -8.29
N ILE A 18 7.98 8.86 -8.44
CA ILE A 18 6.99 7.85 -8.82
C ILE A 18 6.58 7.02 -7.60
N PHE A 19 5.27 6.94 -7.35
CA PHE A 19 4.67 6.12 -6.31
C PHE A 19 3.96 4.90 -6.91
N ALA A 20 4.01 3.76 -6.23
CA ALA A 20 3.27 2.55 -6.60
C ALA A 20 2.42 2.08 -5.41
N ILE A 21 1.15 1.75 -5.65
CA ILE A 21 0.19 1.35 -4.62
C ILE A 21 -0.69 0.20 -5.09
N GLY A 22 -1.34 -0.49 -4.14
CA GLY A 22 -2.23 -1.60 -4.44
C GLY A 22 -1.49 -2.79 -5.05
N ASP A 23 -2.16 -3.50 -5.95
CA ASP A 23 -1.67 -4.81 -6.42
C ASP A 23 -0.41 -4.73 -7.30
N CYS A 24 -0.04 -3.56 -7.80
CA CYS A 24 1.22 -3.35 -8.54
C CYS A 24 2.42 -3.09 -7.63
N ALA A 25 2.21 -2.91 -6.31
CA ALA A 25 3.26 -2.59 -5.36
C ALA A 25 3.64 -3.81 -4.51
N SER A 26 4.95 -4.07 -4.42
CA SER A 26 5.55 -5.01 -3.49
C SER A 26 6.10 -4.23 -2.31
N CYS A 27 5.21 -3.96 -1.35
CA CYS A 27 5.53 -3.19 -0.14
C CYS A 27 5.94 -4.13 1.00
N ALA A 28 7.18 -4.02 1.46
CA ALA A 28 7.70 -4.79 2.57
C ALA A 28 7.10 -4.30 3.89
N ARG A 29 6.76 -5.23 4.79
CA ARG A 29 6.31 -4.90 6.14
C ARG A 29 7.50 -4.89 7.11
N PRO A 30 7.51 -4.00 8.12
CA PRO A 30 8.57 -3.96 9.14
C PRO A 30 8.79 -5.31 9.85
N GLU A 31 7.71 -6.06 10.10
CA GLU A 31 7.71 -7.37 10.72
C GLU A 31 8.09 -8.53 9.77
N GLY A 32 8.37 -8.23 8.50
CA GLY A 32 8.73 -9.21 7.48
C GLY A 32 7.57 -9.61 6.54
N GLY A 33 7.96 -10.07 5.36
CA GLY A 33 7.05 -10.37 4.26
C GLY A 33 6.48 -9.10 3.61
N PHE A 34 5.45 -9.30 2.78
CA PHE A 34 4.83 -8.24 1.98
C PHE A 34 3.39 -7.99 2.42
N VAL A 35 2.93 -6.77 2.19
CA VAL A 35 1.53 -6.39 2.39
C VAL A 35 0.66 -7.21 1.42
N PRO A 36 -0.44 -7.83 1.89
CA PRO A 36 -1.27 -8.67 1.04
C PRO A 36 -2.01 -7.82 -0.02
N PRO A 37 -2.25 -8.37 -1.24
CA PRO A 37 -3.02 -7.69 -2.28
C PRO A 37 -4.51 -7.67 -1.89
N ARG A 38 -4.93 -6.60 -1.22
CA ARG A 38 -6.28 -6.41 -0.69
C ARG A 38 -6.75 -5.00 -0.97
N ALA A 39 -8.05 -4.84 -1.24
CA ALA A 39 -8.66 -3.53 -1.43
C ALA A 39 -8.42 -2.58 -0.23
N GLN A 40 -8.46 -3.11 1.00
CA GLN A 40 -8.16 -2.31 2.20
C GLN A 40 -6.70 -1.79 2.21
N ALA A 41 -5.74 -2.60 1.75
CA ALA A 41 -4.35 -2.17 1.67
C ALA A 41 -4.19 -1.07 0.62
N ALA A 42 -4.76 -1.24 -0.57
CA ALA A 42 -4.74 -0.23 -1.62
C ALA A 42 -5.35 1.12 -1.14
N HIS A 43 -6.45 1.07 -0.39
CA HIS A 43 -7.08 2.25 0.17
C HIS A 43 -6.21 2.97 1.23
N GLN A 44 -5.58 2.20 2.13
CA GLN A 44 -4.66 2.75 3.12
C GLN A 44 -3.41 3.35 2.46
N MET A 45 -2.85 2.67 1.45
CA MET A 45 -1.73 3.17 0.66
C MET A 45 -2.07 4.48 -0.04
N ALA A 46 -3.25 4.60 -0.68
CA ALA A 46 -3.69 5.82 -1.34
C ALA A 46 -3.77 7.01 -0.36
N SER A 47 -4.30 6.77 0.84
CA SER A 47 -4.38 7.80 1.90
C SER A 47 -3.00 8.29 2.34
N LEU A 48 -2.02 7.38 2.46
CA LEU A 48 -0.64 7.75 2.78
C LEU A 48 0.04 8.49 1.63
N VAL A 49 -0.08 8.00 0.39
CA VAL A 49 0.57 8.61 -0.78
C VAL A 49 0.07 10.03 -0.99
N LEU A 50 -1.23 10.30 -0.83
CA LEU A 50 -1.76 11.67 -0.83
C LEU A 50 -1.03 12.56 0.18
N HIS A 51 -0.85 12.08 1.42
CA HIS A 51 -0.12 12.82 2.45
C HIS A 51 1.34 13.05 2.06
N ASN A 52 2.01 12.02 1.52
CA ASN A 52 3.42 12.07 1.17
C ASN A 52 3.70 12.97 -0.03
N ILE A 53 2.85 12.96 -1.06
CA ILE A 53 2.95 13.89 -2.20
C ILE A 53 2.88 15.34 -1.70
N LEU A 54 1.89 15.65 -0.85
CA LEU A 54 1.76 17.00 -0.28
C LEU A 54 2.95 17.38 0.62
N ALA A 55 3.55 16.41 1.33
CA ALA A 55 4.73 16.64 2.15
C ALA A 55 5.96 16.92 1.26
N GLN A 56 6.19 16.09 0.24
CA GLN A 56 7.29 16.23 -0.73
C GLN A 56 7.24 17.59 -1.44
N MET A 57 6.07 17.99 -1.95
CA MET A 57 5.88 19.31 -2.58
C MET A 57 6.21 20.49 -1.65
N LYS A 58 6.11 20.29 -0.32
CA LYS A 58 6.37 21.30 0.70
C LYS A 58 7.75 21.17 1.35
N GLY A 59 8.60 20.26 0.87
CA GLY A 59 9.90 19.95 1.48
C GLY A 59 9.79 19.40 2.91
N LYS A 60 8.67 18.75 3.25
CA LYS A 60 8.41 18.15 4.56
C LYS A 60 8.72 16.65 4.56
N PRO A 61 9.07 16.07 5.71
CA PRO A 61 9.32 14.64 5.81
C PRO A 61 8.07 13.83 5.47
N MET A 62 8.26 12.77 4.68
CA MET A 62 7.23 11.78 4.37
C MET A 62 7.06 10.76 5.51
N LYS A 63 5.94 10.06 5.51
CA LYS A 63 5.61 9.02 6.47
C LYS A 63 5.77 7.64 5.85
N ALA A 64 6.25 6.69 6.65
CA ALA A 64 6.29 5.28 6.28
C ALA A 64 4.89 4.65 6.35
N TYR A 65 4.63 3.70 5.47
CA TYR A 65 3.42 2.90 5.45
C TYR A 65 3.42 1.86 6.56
N VAL A 66 2.29 1.76 7.27
CA VAL A 66 2.03 0.72 8.27
C VAL A 66 0.68 0.13 7.95
N TYR A 67 0.68 -1.12 7.48
CA TYR A 67 -0.56 -1.83 7.17
C TYR A 67 -1.34 -2.11 8.46
N LYS A 68 -2.63 -1.82 8.44
CA LYS A 68 -3.57 -2.19 9.50
C LYS A 68 -4.62 -3.13 8.95
N ASP A 69 -4.68 -4.36 9.46
CA ASP A 69 -5.71 -5.30 9.04
C ASP A 69 -7.03 -4.98 9.76
N HIS A 70 -8.06 -4.63 9.00
CA HIS A 70 -9.41 -4.39 9.51
C HIS A 70 -10.27 -5.66 9.53
N GLY A 71 -9.70 -6.82 9.16
CA GLY A 71 -10.43 -8.05 8.93
C GLY A 71 -11.07 -8.06 7.54
N SER A 72 -11.73 -9.17 7.21
CA SER A 72 -12.44 -9.32 5.94
C SER A 72 -13.73 -10.09 6.16
N LEU A 73 -14.83 -9.58 5.59
CA LEU A 73 -16.10 -10.28 5.55
C LEU A 73 -16.23 -10.97 4.19
N VAL A 74 -16.43 -12.28 4.22
CA VAL A 74 -16.67 -13.09 3.02
C VAL A 74 -18.16 -13.43 2.98
N SER A 75 -18.83 -13.08 1.88
CA SER A 75 -20.22 -13.49 1.67
C SER A 75 -20.26 -14.95 1.21
N LEU A 76 -21.01 -15.79 1.91
CA LEU A 76 -21.35 -17.15 1.50
C LEU A 76 -22.82 -17.15 1.06
N SER A 77 -23.07 -16.90 -0.23
CA SER A 77 -24.43 -16.93 -0.79
C SER A 77 -24.99 -18.36 -0.85
N ASN A 78 -26.32 -18.50 -0.74
CA ASN A 78 -27.05 -19.75 -0.44
C ASN A 78 -26.58 -21.03 -1.13
N PHE A 79 -26.49 -22.10 -0.32
CA PHE A 79 -26.59 -23.48 -0.78
C PHE A 79 -27.97 -23.69 -1.44
N SER A 80 -28.01 -23.89 -2.76
CA SER A 80 -29.19 -24.47 -3.40
C SER A 80 -29.35 -25.91 -2.92
N THR A 81 -30.47 -26.18 -2.26
CA THR A 81 -31.01 -27.53 -2.02
C THR A 81 -31.53 -28.15 -3.31
#